data_AF-A0A1J3DWJ2-F1
#
_entry.id   AF-A0A1J3DWJ2-F1
#
_cell.length_a   1.000
_cell.length_b   1.000
_cell.length_c   1.000
_cell.angle_alpha   90.00
_cell.angle_beta   90.00
_cell.angle_gamma   90.00
#
_symmetry.space_group_name_H-M   'P 1'
#
loop_
_entity.id
_entity.type
_entity.pdbx_description
1 polymer ?
#
loop_
_entity_poly.entity_id
_entity_poly.type
_entity_poly.pdbx_seq_one_letter_code
_entity_poly.pdbx_strand_id
1 'polypeptide(L)'
;VFGGFTNSQNLYDDLYVLDVETGVWSKVVAMEEGPSARFSSAAVCLGPYKAGLFFFVGGCNKNLEPLDDIYYLHTEGQYDARFDQNP
;
A
#
# COMPACT_ATOMS: atom_id res chain seq x y z
N VAL A 1 2.00 4.20 0.46
CA VAL A 1 2.19 3.90 1.90
C VAL A 1 0.89 3.34 2.44
N PHE A 2 0.94 2.17 3.08
CA PHE A 2 -0.24 1.49 3.62
C PHE A 2 -0.11 1.29 5.13
N GLY A 3 -1.20 1.52 5.85
CA GLY A 3 -1.33 1.27 7.27
C GLY A 3 -0.37 2.07 8.14
N GLY A 4 0.08 1.46 9.24
CA GLY A 4 1.00 2.06 10.19
C GLY A 4 0.45 2.14 11.61
N PHE A 5 1.26 2.70 12.49
CA PHE A 5 1.02 2.75 13.93
C PHE A 5 1.50 4.07 14.52
N THR A 6 0.70 4.68 15.40
CA THR A 6 1.10 5.90 16.13
C THR A 6 1.60 5.59 17.54
N ASN A 7 2.30 6.53 18.16
CA ASN A 7 2.69 6.44 19.57
C ASN A 7 1.49 6.29 20.53
N SER A 8 0.30 6.75 20.11
CA SER A 8 -0.96 6.58 20.84
C SER A 8 -1.64 5.22 20.60
N GLN A 9 -0.94 4.29 19.93
CA GLN A 9 -1.40 2.96 19.57
C GLN A 9 -2.59 2.88 18.60
N ASN A 10 -2.82 3.95 17.84
CA ASN A 10 -3.79 3.91 16.74
C ASN A 10 -3.17 3.19 15.54
N LEU A 11 -3.93 2.27 14.94
CA LEU A 11 -3.59 1.58 13.69
C LEU A 11 -4.40 2.15 12.54
N TYR A 12 -3.83 2.08 11.34
CA TYR A 12 -4.47 2.50 10.11
C TYR A 12 -4.58 1.35 9.11
N ASP A 13 -5.58 1.42 8.27
CA ASP A 13 -5.86 0.55 7.13
C ASP A 13 -5.95 1.33 5.81
N ASP A 14 -5.56 2.61 5.81
CA ASP A 14 -5.62 3.42 4.62
C ASP A 14 -4.33 3.37 3.79
N LEU A 15 -4.52 3.62 2.50
CA LEU A 15 -3.48 3.67 1.50
C LEU A 15 -3.36 5.09 0.97
N TYR A 16 -2.14 5.63 1.02
CA TYR A 16 -1.80 6.91 0.42
C TYR A 16 -0.76 6.75 -0.68
N VAL A 17 -0.90 7.56 -1.72
CA VAL A 17 0.07 7.70 -2.82
C VAL A 17 0.65 9.11 -2.76
N LEU A 18 1.97 9.20 -2.90
CA LEU A 18 2.69 10.45 -3.06
C LEU A 18 2.97 10.66 -4.55
N ASP A 19 2.46 11.75 -5.09
CA ASP A 19 2.98 12.29 -6.34
C ASP A 19 4.30 13.00 -6.05
N VAL A 20 5.40 12.47 -6.60
CA VAL A 20 6.75 13.00 -6.35
C VAL A 20 7.05 14.28 -7.13
N GLU A 21 6.31 14.56 -8.20
CA GLU A 21 6.46 15.80 -8.98
C GLU A 21 5.79 16.97 -8.26
N THR A 22 4.57 16.75 -7.72
CA THR A 22 3.80 17.80 -7.03
C THR A 22 4.02 17.83 -5.52
N GLY A 23 4.52 16.75 -4.94
CA GLY A 23 4.66 16.58 -3.49
C GLY A 23 3.32 16.34 -2.78
N VAL A 24 2.23 16.09 -3.52
CA VAL A 24 0.89 15.94 -2.97
C VAL A 24 0.63 14.48 -2.58
N TRP A 25 0.15 14.29 -1.35
CA TRP A 25 -0.39 13.01 -0.89
C TRP A 25 -1.87 12.91 -1.18
N SER A 26 -2.28 11.80 -1.81
CA SER A 26 -3.68 11.49 -2.09
C SER A 26 -4.07 10.16 -1.46
N LYS A 27 -5.24 10.11 -0.83
CA LYS A 27 -5.82 8.87 -0.29
C LYS A 27 -6.38 8.04 -1.44
N VAL A 28 -5.96 6.79 -1.56
CA VAL A 28 -6.57 5.82 -2.46
C VAL A 28 -7.84 5.33 -1.78
N VAL A 29 -8.97 5.38 -2.49
CA VAL A 29 -10.28 5.02 -1.93
C VAL A 29 -10.18 3.62 -1.32
N ALA A 30 -10.63 3.50 -0.07
CA ALA A 30 -10.53 2.28 0.71
C ALA A 30 -11.17 1.12 -0.05
N MET A 31 -10.43 0.02 -0.16
CA MET A 31 -10.98 -1.24 -0.64
C MET A 31 -12.13 -1.64 0.29
N GLU A 32 -13.35 -1.81 -0.24
CA GLU A 32 -14.48 -2.27 0.58
C GLU A 32 -14.20 -3.63 1.25
N GLU A 33 -13.33 -4.45 0.64
CA GLU A 33 -12.82 -5.73 1.16
C GLU A 33 -11.28 -5.71 1.31
N GLY A 34 -10.74 -4.66 1.93
CA GLY A 34 -9.29 -4.48 2.10
C GLY A 34 -8.67 -5.20 3.30
N PRO A 35 -7.32 -5.20 3.40
CA PRO A 35 -6.60 -5.60 4.60
C PRO A 35 -7.05 -4.79 5.82
N SER A 36 -7.23 -5.47 6.95
CA SER A 36 -7.44 -4.83 8.25
C SER A 36 -6.30 -3.89 8.65
N ALA A 37 -6.59 -2.97 9.57
CA ALA A 37 -5.60 -2.03 10.09
C ALA A 37 -4.40 -2.75 10.71
N ARG A 38 -3.19 -2.41 10.27
CA ARG A 38 -1.96 -3.16 10.58
C ARG A 38 -0.71 -2.30 10.46
N PHE A 39 0.37 -2.78 11.06
CA PHE A 39 1.71 -2.23 10.92
C PHE A 39 2.72 -3.35 10.65
N SER A 40 3.97 -2.99 10.32
CA SER A 40 5.04 -3.96 9.99
C SER A 40 4.70 -4.95 8.86
N SER A 41 3.76 -4.60 7.99
CA SER A 41 3.45 -5.38 6.79
C SER A 41 4.54 -5.24 5.73
N ALA A 42 4.79 -6.30 4.98
CA ALA A 42 5.62 -6.24 3.78
C ALA A 42 4.74 -5.87 2.56
N ALA A 43 5.32 -5.16 1.59
CA ALA A 43 4.67 -4.91 0.32
C ALA A 43 5.65 -5.02 -0.86
N VAL A 44 5.18 -5.50 -2.01
CA VAL A 44 5.97 -5.60 -3.24
C VAL A 44 5.16 -5.12 -4.43
N CYS A 45 5.82 -4.41 -5.35
CA CYS A 45 5.26 -4.03 -6.66
C CYS A 45 5.75 -5.01 -7.71
N LEU A 46 4.85 -5.53 -8.56
CA LEU A 46 5.21 -6.42 -9.67
C LEU A 46 5.51 -5.69 -10.99
N GLY A 47 5.75 -4.37 -10.93
CA GLY A 47 6.23 -3.62 -12.09
C GLY A 47 7.62 -4.09 -12.54
N PRO A 48 7.89 -4.19 -13.86
CA PRO A 48 7.03 -3.79 -14.99
C PRO A 48 6.11 -4.89 -15.53
N TYR A 49 6.23 -6.14 -15.09
CA TYR A 49 5.45 -7.28 -15.63
C TYR A 49 3.93 -7.16 -15.41
N LYS A 50 3.53 -6.55 -14.29
CA LYS A 50 2.15 -6.14 -13.99
C LYS A 50 2.19 -4.77 -13.34
N ALA A 51 2.39 -3.73 -14.15
CA ALA A 51 2.39 -2.34 -13.69
C ALA A 51 1.12 -2.03 -12.89
N GLY A 52 1.26 -1.29 -11.80
CA GLY A 52 0.14 -0.95 -10.92
C GLY A 52 -0.37 -2.08 -10.03
N LEU A 53 0.24 -3.28 -10.04
CA LEU A 53 -0.09 -4.38 -9.13
C LEU A 53 0.85 -4.41 -7.92
N PHE A 54 0.25 -4.28 -6.73
CA PHE A 54 0.92 -4.35 -5.44
C PHE A 54 0.41 -5.54 -4.64
N PHE A 55 1.30 -6.21 -3.92
CA PHE A 55 0.96 -7.23 -2.93
C PHE A 55 1.30 -6.71 -1.54
N PHE A 56 0.41 -6.96 -0.59
CA PHE A 56 0.60 -6.72 0.84
C PHE A 56 0.60 -8.07 1.55
N VAL A 57 1.59 -8.32 2.40
CA VAL A 57 1.77 -9.61 3.09
C VAL A 57 1.91 -9.37 4.57
N GLY A 58 1.03 -10.01 5.34
CA GLY A 58 1.09 -10.09 6.79
C GLY A 58 1.10 -8.73 7.49
N GLY A 59 1.97 -8.60 8.48
CA GLY A 59 2.03 -7.48 9.42
C GLY A 59 1.59 -7.90 10.82
N CYS A 60 1.27 -6.91 11.66
CA CYS A 60 0.79 -7.13 13.02
C CYS A 60 -0.48 -6.34 13.28
N ASN A 61 -1.38 -6.93 14.07
CA ASN A 61 -2.59 -6.26 14.56
C ASN A 61 -2.32 -5.43 15.84
N LYS A 62 -3.35 -4.80 16.39
CA LYS A 62 -3.25 -3.97 17.60
C LYS A 62 -2.75 -4.71 18.85
N ASN A 63 -2.89 -6.05 18.89
CA ASN A 63 -2.43 -6.90 19.99
C ASN A 63 -0.99 -7.39 19.79
N LEU A 64 -0.29 -6.89 18.77
CA LEU A 64 1.05 -7.36 18.35
C LEU A 64 1.06 -8.81 17.82
N GLU A 65 -0.10 -9.34 17.43
CA GLU A 65 -0.21 -10.68 16.86
C GLU A 65 0.14 -10.63 15.36
N PRO A 66 0.91 -11.60 14.84
CA PRO A 66 1.26 -11.65 13.44
C PRO A 66 0.02 -12.00 12.60
N LEU A 67 -0.05 -11.42 11.41
CA LEU A 67 -1.04 -11.71 10.38
C LEU A 67 -0.38 -12.54 9.27
N ASP A 68 -1.11 -13.50 8.71
CA ASP A 68 -0.66 -14.45 7.69
C ASP A 68 -1.42 -14.32 6.35
N ASP A 69 -2.24 -13.27 6.23
CA ASP A 69 -3.03 -12.97 5.05
C ASP A 69 -2.24 -12.21 3.97
N ILE A 70 -2.72 -12.33 2.73
CA ILE A 70 -2.13 -11.69 1.55
C ILE A 70 -3.25 -10.96 0.80
N TYR A 71 -3.00 -9.71 0.45
CA TYR A 71 -3.89 -8.91 -0.40
C TYR A 71 -3.15 -8.42 -1.62
N TYR A 72 -3.89 -8.16 -2.69
CA TYR A 72 -3.36 -7.50 -3.87
C TYR A 72 -4.22 -6.28 -4.23
N LEU A 73 -3.56 -5.23 -4.70
CA LEU A 73 -4.20 -4.02 -5.23
C LEU A 73 -3.79 -3.83 -6.67
N HIS A 74 -4.75 -3.63 -7.55
CA HIS A 74 -4.51 -3.13 -8.90
C HIS A 74 -4.93 -1.65 -8.97
N THR A 75 -4.02 -0.75 -9.35
CA THR A 75 -4.30 0.70 -9.41
C THR A 75 -4.91 1.18 -10.74
N GLU A 76 -5.53 0.26 -11.51
CA GLU A 76 -6.20 0.50 -12.81
C GLU A 76 -5.45 1.42 -13.80
N GLY A 77 -4.12 1.49 -13.72
CA GLY A 77 -3.31 2.31 -14.63
C GLY A 77 -3.46 3.82 -14.44
N GLN A 78 -4.14 4.32 -13.39
CA GLN A 78 -4.19 5.77 -13.11
C GLN A 78 -2.84 6.33 -12.66
N TYR A 79 -1.95 5.46 -12.18
CA TYR A 79 -0.57 5.77 -11.86
C TYR A 79 0.32 4.96 -12.79
N ASP A 80 0.32 5.35 -14.07
CA ASP A 80 1.25 4.80 -15.05
C ASP A 80 2.66 5.22 -14.59
N ALA A 81 3.42 4.25 -14.09
CA ALA A 81 4.81 4.49 -13.74
C ALA A 81 5.52 4.87 -15.03
N ARG A 82 5.72 6.17 -15.26
CA ARG A 82 6.54 6.68 -16.36
C ARG A 82 7.97 6.22 -16.11
N PHE A 83 8.26 5.01 -16.58
CA PHE A 83 9.63 4.58 -16.77
C PHE A 83 10.12 5.35 -17.98
N ASP A 84 10.81 6.46 -17.73
CA ASP A 84 11.65 7.08 -18.76
C ASP A 84 12.67 6.03 -19.18
N GLN A 85 12.33 5.30 -20.25
CA GLN A 85 13.30 4.51 -21.00
C GLN A 85 14.20 5.51 -21.71
N ASN A 86 15.25 5.93 -21.03
CA ASN A 86 16.33 6.63 -21.71
C ASN A 86 17.26 5.56 -22.35
N PRO A 87 17.55 5.65 -23.65
CA PRO A 87 18.36 4.68 -24.39
C PRO A 87 19.82 4.61 -23.94
#